data_AF-A0AAW6KHR0-F1
#
_entry.id   AF-A0AAW6KHR0-F1
#
_cell.length_a   1.000
_cell.length_b   1.000
_cell.length_c   1.000
_cell.angle_alpha   90.00
_cell.angle_beta   90.00
_cell.angle_gamma   90.00
#
_symmetry.space_group_name_H-M   'P 1'
#
loop_
_entity.id
_entity.type
_entity.pdbx_description
1 polymer ?
#
loop_
_entity_poly.entity_id
_entity_poly.type
_entity_poly.pdbx_seq_one_letter_code
_entity_poly.pdbx_strand_id
1 'polypeptide(L)'
;MRVKCIERDNSLPDITQNKIYSVYECEYKKNDEEINYNSFRIQDDYGSVIPYEAKYFKTVSNNNSNYVEKKIAEDEYKLTHKFISYSGFWSMFYEEDGTSLDDFWRAKKDIYIQEMSQDEMREILQGENQDERDFILELLMEIKDDYFIEDSIKIGRRQLKEWTTNHSLETLFLYISHFKNEEIDNFFIEYLSENEKGNDKLDRIVSDYFNN
;
A
#
# COMPACT_ATOMS: atom_id res chain seq x y z
N MET A 1 9.89 7.38 4.32
CA MET A 1 9.48 8.73 4.79
C MET A 1 7.97 8.83 4.72
N ARG A 2 7.35 9.37 5.78
CA ARG A 2 5.90 9.48 5.92
C ARG A 2 5.51 10.87 6.44
N VAL A 3 4.41 11.41 5.92
CA VAL A 3 3.92 12.75 6.27
C VAL A 3 2.42 12.72 6.56
N LYS A 4 1.97 13.48 7.56
CA LYS A 4 0.55 13.62 7.91
C LYS A 4 0.01 14.94 7.42
N CYS A 5 -1.09 14.93 6.69
CA CYS A 5 -1.77 16.16 6.28
C CYS A 5 -2.33 16.87 7.53
N ILE A 6 -1.89 18.10 7.79
CA ILE A 6 -2.31 18.90 8.97
C ILE A 6 -3.29 20.02 8.60
N GLU A 7 -3.20 20.51 7.38
CA GLU A 7 -4.02 21.61 6.90
C GLU A 7 -4.52 21.28 5.50
N ARG A 8 -5.85 21.26 5.35
CA ARG A 8 -6.50 21.19 4.04
C ARG A 8 -6.86 22.62 3.65
N ASP A 9 -6.08 23.20 2.75
CA ASP A 9 -6.60 24.33 1.97
C ASP A 9 -7.69 23.77 1.04
N ASN A 10 -8.87 24.37 1.03
CA ASN A 10 -9.96 23.99 0.12
C ASN A 10 -9.58 24.15 -1.36
N SER A 11 -8.47 24.84 -1.65
CA SER A 11 -7.88 24.96 -2.98
C SER A 11 -7.08 23.73 -3.43
N LEU A 12 -6.71 22.82 -2.50
CA LEU A 12 -6.00 21.58 -2.80
C LEU A 12 -7.01 20.44 -2.93
N PRO A 13 -7.27 19.95 -4.15
CA PRO A 13 -8.09 18.77 -4.31
C PRO A 13 -7.34 17.55 -3.72
N ASP A 14 -8.12 16.53 -3.36
CA ASP A 14 -7.67 15.14 -3.33
C ASP A 14 -6.76 14.67 -2.18
N ILE A 15 -6.54 15.48 -1.14
CA ILE A 15 -5.93 15.04 0.14
C ILE A 15 -6.86 15.20 1.35
N THR A 16 -6.83 14.21 2.24
CA THR A 16 -7.64 14.13 3.46
C THR A 16 -6.84 14.60 4.67
N GLN A 17 -7.41 15.55 5.41
CA GLN A 17 -6.83 16.02 6.67
C GLN A 17 -6.67 14.86 7.65
N ASN A 18 -5.54 14.85 8.37
CA ASN A 18 -5.12 13.80 9.30
C ASN A 18 -4.74 12.45 8.68
N LYS A 19 -4.86 12.26 7.36
CA LYS A 19 -4.33 11.05 6.71
C LYS A 19 -2.80 11.11 6.63
N ILE A 20 -2.17 9.95 6.77
CA ILE A 20 -0.73 9.75 6.61
C ILE A 20 -0.45 9.28 5.18
N TYR A 21 0.52 9.90 4.52
CA TYR A 21 0.92 9.63 3.16
C TYR A 21 2.37 9.14 3.10
N SER A 22 2.63 8.20 2.19
CA SER A 22 3.97 7.80 1.78
C SER A 22 4.57 8.83 0.83
N VAL A 23 5.78 9.29 1.13
CA VAL A 23 6.52 10.24 0.29
C VAL A 23 7.42 9.46 -0.65
N TYR A 24 7.23 9.62 -1.96
CA TYR A 24 8.06 8.96 -2.99
C TYR A 24 9.25 9.81 -3.42
N GLU A 25 9.08 11.13 -3.39
CA GLU A 25 10.10 12.12 -3.68
C GLU A 25 9.85 13.38 -2.85
N CYS A 26 10.90 14.06 -2.40
CA CYS A 26 10.78 15.37 -1.78
C CYS A 26 11.92 16.30 -2.23
N GLU A 27 11.62 17.60 -2.22
CA GLU A 27 12.61 18.65 -2.44
C GLU A 27 12.76 19.45 -1.15
N TYR A 28 13.99 19.81 -0.80
CA TYR A 28 14.29 20.59 0.40
C TYR A 28 15.50 21.49 0.21
N LYS A 29 15.55 22.53 1.04
CA LYS A 29 16.74 23.33 1.26
C LYS A 29 17.49 22.83 2.48
N LYS A 30 18.81 22.77 2.35
CA LYS A 30 19.69 22.40 3.45
C LYS A 30 20.61 23.58 3.75
N ASN A 31 20.34 24.26 4.86
CA ASN A 31 21.25 25.24 5.44
C ASN A 31 22.03 24.57 6.58
N ASP A 32 23.08 25.22 7.08
CA ASP A 32 24.13 24.62 7.95
C ASP A 32 23.63 23.71 9.09
N GLU A 33 22.38 23.84 9.58
CA GLU A 33 21.78 22.91 10.56
C GLU A 33 20.30 22.55 10.34
N GLU A 34 19.62 23.07 9.30
CA GLU A 34 18.17 22.89 9.11
C GLU A 34 17.82 22.34 7.72
N ILE A 35 16.95 21.32 7.72
CA ILE A 35 16.28 20.81 6.52
C ILE A 35 14.90 21.46 6.42
N ASN A 36 14.71 22.27 5.38
CA ASN A 36 13.45 22.92 5.08
C ASN A 36 12.83 22.28 3.85
N TYR A 37 11.83 21.42 4.03
CA TYR A 37 11.12 20.78 2.92
C TYR A 37 10.29 21.80 2.16
N ASN A 38 10.40 21.78 0.83
CA ASN A 38 9.63 22.61 -0.08
C ASN A 38 8.40 21.86 -0.60
N SER A 39 8.58 20.60 -1.01
CA SER A 39 7.53 19.79 -1.61
C SER A 39 7.64 18.30 -1.24
N PHE A 40 6.49 17.63 -1.20
CA PHE A 40 6.37 16.18 -1.07
C PHE A 40 5.55 15.64 -2.23
N ARG A 41 6.12 14.70 -2.98
CA ARG A 41 5.40 13.92 -3.98
C ARG A 41 4.82 12.67 -3.35
N ILE A 42 3.50 12.63 -3.28
CA ILE A 42 2.72 11.57 -2.63
C ILE A 42 1.69 11.02 -3.63
N GLN A 43 1.16 9.84 -3.34
CA GLN A 43 -0.08 9.35 -3.96
C GLN A 43 -1.25 9.92 -3.14
N ASP A 44 -2.14 10.64 -3.80
CA ASP A 44 -3.32 11.25 -3.17
C ASP A 44 -4.50 10.27 -3.04
N ASP A 45 -5.63 10.75 -2.54
CA ASP A 45 -6.79 9.91 -2.22
C ASP A 45 -7.49 9.33 -3.45
N TYR A 46 -7.20 9.85 -4.64
CA TYR A 46 -7.72 9.37 -5.92
C TYR A 46 -6.66 8.65 -6.76
N GLY A 47 -5.49 8.40 -6.17
CA GLY A 47 -4.43 7.61 -6.77
C GLY A 47 -3.43 8.40 -7.62
N SER A 48 -3.60 9.71 -7.78
CA SER A 48 -2.67 10.54 -8.54
C SER A 48 -1.39 10.77 -7.74
N VAL A 49 -0.23 10.68 -8.41
CA VAL A 49 1.08 10.82 -7.76
C VAL A 49 1.72 12.15 -8.17
N ILE A 50 1.54 13.20 -7.39
CA ILE A 50 1.94 14.58 -7.74
C ILE A 50 2.61 15.30 -6.57
N PRO A 51 3.38 16.38 -6.80
CA PRO A 51 4.01 17.14 -5.73
C PRO A 51 3.00 18.09 -5.07
N TYR A 52 2.98 18.08 -3.75
CA TYR A 52 2.24 19.01 -2.91
C TYR A 52 3.22 19.86 -2.09
N GLU A 53 2.85 21.10 -1.76
CA GLU A 53 3.69 21.96 -0.92
C GLU A 53 3.85 21.35 0.49
N ALA A 54 5.07 21.33 1.01
CA ALA A 54 5.37 20.70 2.29
C ALA A 54 4.66 21.35 3.48
N LYS A 55 4.27 22.63 3.38
CA LYS A 55 3.57 23.39 4.44
C LYS A 55 2.25 22.75 4.89
N TYR A 56 1.61 21.97 4.03
CA TYR A 56 0.35 21.28 4.33
C TYR A 56 0.54 20.01 5.17
N PHE A 57 1.78 19.61 5.42
CA PHE A 57 2.11 18.36 6.06
C PHE A 57 3.02 18.52 7.27
N LYS A 58 2.90 17.57 8.18
CA LYS A 58 3.86 17.33 9.26
C LYS A 58 4.57 16.01 9.01
N THR A 59 5.90 16.01 9.03
CA THR A 59 6.69 14.76 8.98
C THR A 59 6.38 13.90 10.20
N VAL A 60 5.90 12.68 9.98
CA VAL A 60 5.66 11.68 11.04
C VAL A 60 6.76 10.63 11.11
N SER A 61 7.42 10.36 9.98
CA SER A 61 8.65 9.57 9.92
C SER A 61 9.61 10.13 8.89
N ASN A 62 10.88 10.26 9.28
CA ASN A 62 11.96 10.70 8.40
C ASN A 62 12.91 9.56 8.02
N ASN A 63 12.45 8.30 8.05
CA ASN A 63 13.25 7.20 7.54
C ASN A 63 13.44 7.36 6.02
N ASN A 64 14.69 7.57 5.62
CA ASN A 64 15.10 7.78 4.24
C ASN A 64 16.18 6.78 3.81
N SER A 65 16.30 5.64 4.50
CA SER A 65 17.34 4.63 4.26
C SER A 65 17.40 4.13 2.80
N ASN A 66 16.25 4.02 2.14
CA ASN A 66 16.13 3.60 0.74
C ASN A 66 15.90 4.75 -0.25
N TYR A 67 16.35 5.95 0.08
CA TYR A 67 16.25 7.11 -0.80
C TYR A 67 17.63 7.55 -1.29
N VAL A 68 17.64 8.13 -2.48
CA VAL A 68 18.83 8.68 -3.14
C VAL A 68 18.73 10.20 -3.10
N GLU A 69 19.70 10.84 -2.47
CA GLU A 69 19.85 12.30 -2.45
C GLU A 69 20.56 12.77 -3.73
N LYS A 70 20.04 13.82 -4.36
CA LYS A 70 20.64 14.49 -5.50
C LYS A 70 20.58 16.01 -5.30
N LYS A 71 21.72 16.68 -5.39
CA LYS A 71 21.79 18.16 -5.43
C LYS A 71 21.21 18.65 -6.77
N ILE A 72 20.26 19.59 -6.70
CA ILE A 72 19.57 20.15 -7.88
C ILE A 72 19.89 21.63 -8.12
N ALA A 73 20.20 22.40 -7.08
CA ALA A 73 20.71 23.77 -7.17
C ALA A 73 21.62 24.12 -5.98
N GLU A 74 21.99 25.38 -5.83
CA GLU A 74 22.67 25.87 -4.62
C GLU A 74 21.74 25.67 -3.41
N ASP A 75 22.24 24.92 -2.42
CA ASP A 75 21.52 24.51 -1.20
C ASP A 75 20.17 23.78 -1.38
N GLU A 76 19.82 23.41 -2.61
CA GLU A 76 18.60 22.67 -2.95
C GLU A 76 18.91 21.22 -3.33
N TYR A 77 18.17 20.33 -2.69
CA TYR A 77 18.35 18.89 -2.78
C TYR A 77 17.01 18.23 -3.06
N LYS A 78 17.11 17.08 -3.73
CA LYS A 78 15.99 16.19 -3.99
C LYS A 78 16.29 14.82 -3.44
N LEU A 79 15.34 14.23 -2.75
CA LEU A 79 15.43 12.89 -2.21
C LEU A 79 14.34 12.04 -2.86
N THR A 80 14.73 10.99 -3.59
CA THR A 80 13.81 10.14 -4.35
C THR A 80 14.02 8.68 -3.95
N HIS A 81 12.94 7.91 -3.80
CA HIS A 81 13.06 6.48 -3.46
C HIS A 81 13.90 5.71 -4.49
N LYS A 82 14.78 4.80 -4.05
CA LYS A 82 15.84 4.17 -4.88
C LYS A 82 15.34 3.46 -6.12
N PHE A 83 14.15 2.84 -6.06
CA PHE A 83 13.57 2.12 -7.19
C PHE A 83 13.13 3.06 -8.32
N ILE A 84 12.92 4.34 -8.01
CA ILE A 84 12.35 5.33 -8.93
C ILE A 84 13.26 6.56 -9.10
N SER A 85 14.52 6.47 -8.65
CA SER A 85 15.48 7.59 -8.65
C SER A 85 16.20 7.79 -9.99
N TYR A 86 15.80 7.08 -11.05
CA TYR A 86 16.45 7.17 -12.36
C TYR A 86 15.90 8.32 -13.21
N SER A 87 16.71 8.74 -14.19
CA SER A 87 16.35 9.85 -15.08
C SER A 87 15.11 9.51 -15.90
N GLY A 88 14.16 10.43 -15.97
CA GLY A 88 12.93 10.27 -16.77
C GLY A 88 11.82 9.46 -16.10
N PHE A 89 12.03 8.91 -14.89
CA PHE A 89 11.05 8.07 -14.21
C PHE A 89 9.63 8.66 -14.22
N TRP A 90 9.46 9.90 -13.75
CA TRP A 90 8.13 10.52 -13.67
C TRP A 90 7.46 10.67 -15.04
N SER A 91 8.24 10.96 -16.10
CA SER A 91 7.70 11.03 -17.46
C SER A 91 7.16 9.67 -17.90
N MET A 92 7.98 8.63 -17.72
CA MET A 92 7.60 7.26 -18.08
C MET A 92 6.41 6.77 -17.24
N PHE A 93 6.37 7.11 -15.95
CA PHE A 93 5.28 6.74 -15.05
C PHE A 93 3.94 7.35 -15.50
N TYR A 94 3.92 8.63 -15.87
CA TYR A 94 2.70 9.28 -16.35
C TYR A 94 2.29 8.86 -17.76
N GLU A 95 3.23 8.37 -18.57
CA GLU A 95 2.98 7.82 -19.90
C GLU A 95 2.72 6.30 -19.85
N GLU A 96 2.74 5.69 -18.66
CA GLU A 96 2.65 4.24 -18.44
C GLU A 96 3.64 3.42 -19.30
N ASP A 97 4.85 3.96 -19.50
CA ASP A 97 5.88 3.38 -20.37
C ASP A 97 6.90 2.54 -19.60
N GLY A 98 7.41 1.51 -20.27
CA GLY A 98 8.45 0.60 -19.78
C GLY A 98 8.06 -0.12 -18.48
N THR A 99 9.01 -0.14 -17.52
CA THR A 99 8.84 -0.80 -16.21
C THR A 99 8.45 0.18 -15.10
N SER A 100 8.07 1.42 -15.45
CA SER A 100 7.89 2.51 -14.49
C SER A 100 6.79 2.23 -13.47
N LEU A 101 5.69 1.60 -13.88
CA LEU A 101 4.62 1.15 -12.99
C LEU A 101 5.13 0.10 -12.00
N ASP A 102 5.84 -0.93 -12.46
CA ASP A 102 6.41 -1.98 -11.61
C ASP A 102 7.41 -1.40 -10.60
N ASP A 103 8.24 -0.47 -11.03
CA ASP A 103 9.22 0.20 -10.16
C ASP A 103 8.54 1.10 -9.12
N PHE A 104 7.44 1.77 -9.49
CA PHE A 104 6.59 2.49 -8.54
C PHE A 104 5.99 1.55 -7.50
N TRP A 105 5.42 0.42 -7.92
CA TRP A 105 4.84 -0.56 -7.02
C TRP A 105 5.88 -1.13 -6.05
N ARG A 106 7.10 -1.41 -6.52
CA ARG A 106 8.23 -1.80 -5.67
C ARG A 106 8.58 -0.73 -4.66
N ALA A 107 8.63 0.55 -5.06
CA ALA A 107 8.83 1.65 -4.12
C ALA A 107 7.72 1.74 -3.07
N LYS A 108 6.46 1.61 -3.48
CA LYS A 108 5.32 1.64 -2.56
C LYS A 108 5.38 0.49 -1.56
N LYS A 109 5.61 -0.74 -2.02
CA LYS A 109 5.75 -1.93 -1.16
C LYS A 109 6.90 -1.77 -0.16
N ASP A 110 8.07 -1.36 -0.61
CA ASP A 110 9.24 -1.17 0.26
C ASP A 110 9.00 -0.12 1.35
N ILE A 111 8.34 0.99 1.03
CA ILE A 111 7.94 1.98 2.04
C ILE A 111 6.94 1.38 3.03
N TYR A 112 5.96 0.62 2.57
CA TYR A 112 4.93 0.04 3.45
C TYR A 112 5.55 -0.98 4.42
N ILE A 113 6.44 -1.85 3.93
CA ILE A 113 7.15 -2.84 4.77
C ILE A 113 7.93 -2.15 5.89
N GLN A 114 8.58 -1.02 5.59
CA GLN A 114 9.47 -0.36 6.54
C GLN A 114 8.75 0.55 7.53
N GLU A 115 7.66 1.18 7.10
CA GLU A 115 7.12 2.35 7.78
C GLU A 115 5.67 2.18 8.23
N MET A 116 4.90 1.30 7.61
CA MET A 116 3.48 1.18 7.91
C MET A 116 3.29 0.31 9.16
N SER A 117 2.54 0.84 10.12
CA SER A 117 2.18 0.09 11.32
C SER A 117 1.15 -0.99 11.04
N GLN A 118 1.09 -2.00 11.91
CA GLN A 118 0.07 -3.05 11.83
C GLN A 118 -1.35 -2.49 11.94
N ASP A 119 -1.55 -1.44 12.73
CA ASP A 119 -2.86 -0.79 12.86
C ASP A 119 -3.28 -0.07 11.57
N GLU A 120 -2.36 0.63 10.89
CA GLU A 120 -2.63 1.23 9.57
C GLU A 120 -2.96 0.16 8.53
N MET A 121 -2.23 -0.97 8.50
CA MET A 121 -2.55 -2.08 7.60
C MET A 121 -3.94 -2.67 7.90
N ARG A 122 -4.28 -2.84 9.18
CA ARG A 122 -5.60 -3.33 9.61
C ARG A 122 -6.72 -2.39 9.18
N GLU A 123 -6.53 -1.07 9.32
CA GLU A 123 -7.49 -0.06 8.86
C GLU A 123 -7.75 -0.17 7.34
N ILE A 124 -6.68 -0.34 6.55
CA ILE A 124 -6.81 -0.53 5.09
C ILE A 124 -7.57 -1.83 4.77
N LEU A 125 -7.21 -2.94 5.41
CA LEU A 125 -7.87 -4.23 5.20
C LEU A 125 -9.39 -4.15 5.50
N GLN A 126 -9.76 -3.44 6.56
CA GLN A 126 -11.16 -3.29 6.96
C GLN A 126 -11.93 -2.23 6.15
N GLY A 127 -11.23 -1.36 5.44
CA GLY A 127 -11.79 -0.29 4.61
C GLY A 127 -12.57 -0.79 3.38
N GLU A 128 -13.25 0.14 2.70
CA GLU A 128 -14.09 -0.16 1.54
C GLU A 128 -13.32 -0.22 0.21
N ASN A 129 -12.11 0.33 0.16
CA ASN A 129 -11.28 0.36 -1.05
C ASN A 129 -10.67 -1.04 -1.32
N GLN A 130 -11.24 -1.75 -2.30
CA GLN A 130 -10.79 -3.10 -2.67
C GLN A 130 -9.38 -3.11 -3.23
N ASP A 131 -8.99 -2.11 -4.02
CA ASP A 131 -7.66 -2.05 -4.62
C ASP A 131 -6.56 -1.86 -3.56
N GLU A 132 -6.82 -1.03 -2.54
CA GLU A 132 -5.91 -0.86 -1.42
C GLU A 132 -5.85 -2.11 -0.54
N ARG A 133 -6.99 -2.80 -0.33
CA ARG A 133 -7.01 -4.07 0.40
C ARG A 133 -6.19 -5.13 -0.33
N ASP A 134 -6.41 -5.30 -1.63
CA ASP A 134 -5.73 -6.30 -2.43
C ASP A 134 -4.22 -6.03 -2.47
N PHE A 135 -3.83 -4.76 -2.57
CA PHE A 135 -2.43 -4.35 -2.44
C PHE A 135 -1.81 -4.79 -1.10
N ILE A 136 -2.50 -4.63 0.03
CA ILE A 136 -2.00 -5.08 1.34
C ILE A 136 -1.93 -6.60 1.40
N LEU A 137 -2.96 -7.33 0.94
CA LEU A 137 -2.96 -8.79 0.94
C LEU A 137 -1.82 -9.37 0.09
N GLU A 138 -1.58 -8.81 -1.09
CA GLU A 138 -0.43 -9.17 -1.94
C GLU A 138 0.90 -8.90 -1.26
N LEU A 139 1.01 -7.75 -0.58
CA LEU A 139 2.20 -7.43 0.19
C LEU A 139 2.45 -8.45 1.30
N LEU A 140 1.42 -8.79 2.08
CA LEU A 140 1.49 -9.75 3.18
C LEU A 140 1.84 -11.16 2.69
N MET A 141 1.32 -11.57 1.52
CA MET A 141 1.74 -12.81 0.85
C MET A 141 3.23 -12.82 0.52
N GLU A 142 3.73 -11.72 -0.08
CA GLU A 142 5.13 -11.59 -0.51
C GLU A 142 6.10 -11.69 0.66
N ILE A 143 5.78 -11.04 1.79
CA ILE A 143 6.61 -11.07 3.00
C ILE A 143 6.29 -12.25 3.93
N LYS A 144 5.29 -13.07 3.59
CA LYS A 144 4.83 -14.22 4.37
C LYS A 144 4.46 -13.86 5.82
N ASP A 145 3.75 -12.75 6.00
CA ASP A 145 3.27 -12.30 7.30
C ASP A 145 1.89 -12.89 7.60
N ASP A 146 1.80 -13.71 8.65
CA ASP A 146 0.59 -14.42 9.09
C ASP A 146 -0.22 -13.66 10.15
N TYR A 147 0.23 -12.47 10.56
CA TYR A 147 -0.38 -11.69 11.64
C TYR A 147 -1.85 -11.29 11.37
N PHE A 148 -2.24 -11.20 10.09
CA PHE A 148 -3.58 -10.74 9.68
C PHE A 148 -4.52 -11.87 9.25
N ILE A 149 -4.20 -13.15 9.54
CA ILE A 149 -5.07 -14.29 9.19
C ILE A 149 -6.47 -14.13 9.79
N GLU A 150 -6.57 -13.84 11.09
CA GLU A 150 -7.87 -13.67 11.77
C GLU A 150 -8.69 -12.53 11.15
N ASP A 151 -8.05 -11.38 10.92
CA ASP A 151 -8.69 -10.21 10.30
C ASP A 151 -9.19 -10.56 8.90
N SER A 152 -8.39 -11.31 8.13
CA SER A 152 -8.72 -11.77 6.78
C SER A 152 -9.89 -12.76 6.79
N ILE A 153 -9.90 -13.75 7.68
CA ILE A 153 -11.02 -14.69 7.83
C ILE A 153 -12.32 -13.95 8.17
N LYS A 154 -12.26 -12.95 9.07
CA LYS A 154 -13.43 -12.12 9.42
C LYS A 154 -13.98 -11.38 8.20
N ILE A 155 -13.10 -10.82 7.36
CA ILE A 155 -13.49 -10.16 6.11
C ILE A 155 -14.10 -11.16 5.11
N GLY A 156 -13.45 -12.31 4.92
CA GLY A 156 -13.93 -13.37 4.01
C GLY A 156 -15.31 -13.88 4.39
N ARG A 157 -15.57 -14.16 5.68
CA ARG A 157 -16.90 -14.53 6.19
C ARG A 157 -17.96 -13.48 5.89
N ARG A 158 -17.64 -12.19 6.05
CA ARG A 158 -18.56 -11.09 5.74
C ARG A 158 -18.92 -11.07 4.26
N GLN A 159 -17.91 -11.13 3.38
CA GLN A 159 -18.11 -11.10 1.93
C GLN A 159 -18.89 -12.30 1.39
N LEU A 160 -18.63 -13.51 1.92
CA LEU A 160 -19.39 -14.71 1.56
C LEU A 160 -20.86 -14.59 1.94
N LYS A 161 -21.17 -14.07 3.14
CA LYS A 161 -22.56 -13.83 3.59
C LYS A 161 -23.29 -12.80 2.73
N GLU A 162 -22.58 -11.81 2.24
CA GLU A 162 -23.10 -10.77 1.35
C GLU A 162 -23.20 -11.22 -0.12
N TRP A 163 -22.77 -12.46 -0.43
CA TRP A 163 -22.68 -12.99 -1.79
C TRP A 163 -21.83 -12.11 -2.73
N THR A 164 -20.87 -11.38 -2.18
CA THR A 164 -19.96 -10.54 -2.95
C THR A 164 -18.76 -11.37 -3.39
N THR A 165 -18.95 -12.14 -4.45
CA THR A 165 -17.86 -12.89 -5.07
C THR A 165 -17.13 -11.99 -6.05
N ASN A 166 -15.97 -11.46 -5.63
CA ASN A 166 -15.16 -10.54 -6.41
C ASN A 166 -13.66 -10.90 -6.33
N HIS A 167 -12.85 -10.20 -7.12
CA HIS A 167 -11.40 -10.40 -7.15
C HIS A 167 -10.76 -10.27 -5.76
N SER A 168 -11.22 -9.31 -4.96
CA SER A 168 -10.69 -9.10 -3.62
C SER A 168 -10.89 -10.29 -2.68
N LEU A 169 -12.02 -11.01 -2.80
CA LEU A 169 -12.24 -12.25 -2.06
C LEU A 169 -11.30 -13.37 -2.54
N GLU A 170 -11.00 -13.44 -3.84
CA GLU A 170 -10.00 -14.39 -4.38
C GLU A 170 -8.61 -14.11 -3.82
N THR A 171 -8.18 -12.84 -3.82
CA THR A 171 -6.89 -12.40 -3.27
C THR A 171 -6.77 -12.72 -1.78
N LEU A 172 -7.86 -12.55 -1.02
CA LEU A 172 -7.92 -12.91 0.39
C LEU A 172 -7.76 -14.41 0.61
N PHE A 173 -8.46 -15.24 -0.16
CA PHE A 173 -8.35 -16.70 -0.09
C PHE A 173 -6.93 -17.16 -0.44
N LEU A 174 -6.33 -16.56 -1.48
CA LEU A 174 -4.94 -16.80 -1.83
C LEU A 174 -4.02 -16.45 -0.67
N TYR A 175 -4.17 -15.28 -0.05
CA TYR A 175 -3.35 -14.88 1.09
C TYR A 175 -3.38 -15.90 2.22
N ILE A 176 -4.56 -16.24 2.73
CA ILE A 176 -4.64 -17.18 3.86
C ILE A 176 -4.18 -18.58 3.45
N SER A 177 -4.38 -19.02 2.20
CA SER A 177 -3.94 -20.36 1.76
C SER A 177 -2.41 -20.58 1.80
N HIS A 178 -1.61 -19.52 1.93
CA HIS A 178 -0.15 -19.65 2.07
C HIS A 178 0.29 -20.17 3.46
N PHE A 179 -0.64 -20.25 4.43
CA PHE A 179 -0.32 -20.55 5.82
C PHE A 179 -1.11 -21.76 6.32
N LYS A 180 -0.43 -22.71 6.96
CA LYS A 180 -1.08 -23.85 7.62
C LYS A 180 -1.52 -23.46 9.03
N ASN A 181 -2.82 -23.31 9.23
CA ASN A 181 -3.39 -22.88 10.51
C ASN A 181 -4.78 -23.51 10.72
N GLU A 182 -5.09 -23.92 11.94
CA GLU A 182 -6.38 -24.54 12.31
C GLU A 182 -7.57 -23.61 12.05
N GLU A 183 -7.40 -22.29 12.21
CA GLU A 183 -8.45 -21.31 11.90
C GLU A 183 -8.76 -21.26 10.40
N ILE A 184 -7.74 -21.41 9.56
CA ILE A 184 -7.89 -21.46 8.11
C ILE A 184 -8.57 -22.78 7.72
N ASP A 185 -8.16 -23.90 8.32
CA ASP A 185 -8.81 -25.21 8.10
C ASP A 185 -10.31 -25.11 8.39
N ASN A 186 -10.67 -24.56 9.56
CA ASN A 186 -12.05 -24.38 9.97
C ASN A 186 -12.82 -23.46 9.02
N PHE A 187 -12.22 -22.34 8.60
CA PHE A 187 -12.85 -21.41 7.66
C PHE A 187 -13.08 -22.04 6.28
N PHE A 188 -12.13 -22.81 5.77
CA PHE A 188 -12.26 -23.47 4.47
C PHE A 188 -13.25 -24.64 4.50
N ILE A 189 -13.33 -25.38 5.61
CA ILE A 189 -14.37 -26.41 5.81
C ILE A 189 -15.76 -25.74 5.87
N GLU A 190 -15.90 -24.63 6.59
CA GLU A 190 -17.13 -23.81 6.63
C GLU A 190 -17.51 -23.37 5.22
N TYR A 191 -16.57 -22.80 4.45
CA TYR A 191 -16.80 -22.37 3.08
C TYR A 191 -17.34 -23.49 2.18
N LEU A 192 -16.71 -24.69 2.21
CA LEU A 192 -17.12 -25.84 1.40
C LEU A 192 -18.47 -26.41 1.83
N SER A 193 -18.84 -26.27 3.10
CA SER A 193 -20.08 -26.81 3.65
C SER A 193 -21.30 -25.93 3.34
N GLU A 194 -21.10 -24.61 3.26
CA GLU A 194 -22.20 -23.63 3.17
C GLU A 194 -22.46 -23.11 1.73
N ASN A 195 -21.50 -23.22 0.81
CA ASN A 195 -21.63 -22.69 -0.55
C ASN A 195 -22.01 -23.77 -1.58
N GLU A 196 -23.30 -24.12 -1.65
CA GLU A 196 -23.82 -25.12 -2.61
C GLU A 196 -23.67 -24.71 -4.10
N LYS A 197 -23.55 -23.41 -4.38
CA LYS A 197 -23.23 -22.87 -5.71
C LYS A 197 -21.75 -22.48 -5.72
N GLY A 198 -20.90 -23.47 -5.96
CA GLY A 198 -19.44 -23.33 -5.90
C GLY A 198 -18.88 -22.16 -6.71
N ASN A 199 -17.69 -21.73 -6.32
CA ASN A 199 -16.86 -20.83 -7.09
C ASN A 199 -15.59 -21.56 -7.47
N ASP A 200 -15.49 -21.99 -8.74
CA ASP A 200 -14.38 -22.80 -9.26
C ASP A 200 -12.98 -22.28 -8.87
N LYS A 201 -12.79 -20.96 -8.78
CA LYS A 201 -11.51 -20.37 -8.40
C LYS A 201 -11.24 -20.51 -6.90
N LEU A 202 -12.21 -20.18 -6.05
CA LEU A 202 -12.06 -20.33 -4.60
C LEU A 202 -11.98 -21.81 -4.23
N ASP A 203 -12.78 -22.65 -4.85
CA ASP A 203 -12.78 -24.11 -4.68
C ASP A 203 -11.41 -24.70 -5.03
N ARG A 204 -10.77 -24.19 -6.09
CA ARG A 204 -9.40 -24.57 -6.45
C ARG A 204 -8.39 -24.14 -5.40
N ILE A 205 -8.44 -22.90 -4.92
CA ILE A 205 -7.53 -22.41 -3.87
C ILE A 205 -7.63 -23.29 -2.62
N VAL A 206 -8.86 -23.59 -2.19
CA VAL A 206 -9.12 -24.44 -1.02
C VAL A 206 -8.67 -25.89 -1.26
N SER A 207 -8.89 -26.43 -2.46
CA SER A 207 -8.43 -27.77 -2.81
C SER A 207 -6.90 -27.86 -2.83
N ASP A 208 -6.23 -26.89 -3.44
CA ASP A 208 -4.77 -26.80 -3.48
C ASP A 208 -4.21 -26.62 -2.05
N TYR A 209 -4.92 -25.91 -1.18
CA TYR A 209 -4.58 -25.81 0.23
C TYR A 209 -4.60 -27.17 0.92
N PHE A 210 -5.66 -27.98 0.84
CA PHE A 210 -5.71 -29.26 1.57
C PHE A 210 -4.81 -30.36 0.97
N ASN A 211 -4.44 -30.23 -0.31
CA ASN A 211 -3.60 -31.22 -1.01
C ASN A 211 -2.09 -31.00 -0.85
N ASN A 212 -1.65 -29.84 -0.39
CA ASN A 212 -0.25 -29.50 -0.12
C ASN A 212 0.03 -29.45 1.38
#